data_AF-A0AAJ2AFS9-F1
#
_entry.id   AF-A0AAJ2AFS9-F1
#
_cell.length_a   1.000
_cell.length_b   1.000
_cell.length_c   1.000
_cell.angle_alpha   90.00
_cell.angle_beta   90.00
_cell.angle_gamma   90.00
#
_symmetry.space_group_name_H-M   'P 1'
#
loop_
_entity.id
_entity.type
_entity.pdbx_description
1 polymer ?
#
loop_
_entity_poly.entity_id
_entity_poly.type
_entity_poly.pdbx_seq_one_letter_code
_entity_poly.pdbx_strand_id
1 'polypeptide(L)'
;MSVSERLHDDEGETLVVAMTRPTMVGGLTLASLVLSFYIPGMAAMIVRSVLPAMAIPFLLLASYLICLKDVYLFDILAAATHLKVCPNKRFWRCRRYAPR
;
A
#
# COMPACT_ATOMS: atom_id res chain seq x y z
N MET A 1 -11.17 24.11 -30.41
CA MET A 1 -11.28 23.37 -29.14
C MET A 1 -10.94 24.33 -28.02
N SER A 2 -11.94 24.65 -27.19
CA SER A 2 -11.88 25.77 -26.25
C SER A 2 -11.07 25.40 -25.00
N VAL A 3 -10.36 26.37 -24.41
CA VAL A 3 -9.48 26.15 -23.24
C VAL A 3 -10.24 25.58 -22.04
N SER A 4 -11.54 25.87 -21.94
CA SER A 4 -12.44 25.36 -20.90
C SER A 4 -12.69 23.85 -20.97
N GLU A 5 -12.69 23.24 -22.16
CA GLU A 5 -12.84 21.77 -22.30
C GLU A 5 -11.60 21.01 -21.79
N ARG A 6 -10.40 21.58 -21.91
CA ARG A 6 -9.18 20.94 -21.38
C ARG A 6 -9.11 20.94 -19.85
N LEU A 7 -9.70 21.93 -19.19
CA LEU A 7 -9.65 22.02 -17.73
C LEU A 7 -10.53 20.93 -17.07
N HIS A 8 -11.71 20.67 -17.62
CA HIS A 8 -12.61 19.63 -17.11
C HIS A 8 -12.11 18.21 -17.38
N ASP A 9 -11.40 17.98 -18.48
CA ASP A 9 -10.77 16.69 -18.77
C ASP A 9 -9.64 16.39 -17.77
N ASP A 10 -8.82 17.40 -17.45
CA ASP A 10 -7.72 17.29 -16.47
C ASP A 10 -8.24 17.12 -15.02
N GLU A 11 -9.33 17.79 -14.65
CA GLU A 11 -10.03 17.59 -13.38
C GLU A 11 -10.63 16.18 -13.27
N GLY A 12 -11.21 15.66 -14.35
CA GLY A 12 -11.73 14.30 -14.42
C GLY A 12 -10.63 13.25 -14.21
N GLU A 13 -9.51 13.39 -14.93
CA GLU A 13 -8.36 12.49 -14.82
C GLU A 13 -7.72 12.55 -13.42
N THR A 14 -7.58 13.74 -12.84
CA THR A 14 -7.04 13.89 -11.48
C THR A 14 -7.97 13.34 -10.41
N LEU A 15 -9.29 13.48 -10.56
CA LEU A 15 -10.29 12.84 -9.69
C LEU A 15 -10.22 11.31 -9.78
N VAL A 16 -10.16 10.75 -10.99
CA VAL A 16 -10.06 9.29 -11.19
C VAL A 16 -8.73 8.76 -10.62
N VAL A 17 -7.64 9.49 -10.80
CA VAL A 17 -6.33 9.17 -10.22
C VAL A 17 -6.36 9.28 -8.69
N ALA A 18 -7.07 10.25 -8.12
CA ALA A 18 -7.22 10.39 -6.66
C ALA A 18 -8.05 9.25 -6.07
N MET A 19 -9.13 8.85 -6.75
CA MET A 19 -10.01 7.74 -6.32
C MET A 19 -9.33 6.37 -6.40
N THR A 20 -8.32 6.21 -7.25
CA THR A 20 -7.58 4.95 -7.43
C THR A 20 -6.31 4.87 -6.58
N ARG A 21 -5.91 5.97 -5.92
CA ARG A 21 -4.76 5.96 -5.01
C ARG A 21 -5.17 5.38 -3.65
N PRO A 22 -4.33 4.51 -3.06
CA PRO A 22 -4.55 4.03 -1.71
C PRO A 22 -4.54 5.20 -0.73
N THR A 23 -5.39 5.14 0.29
CA THR A 23 -5.47 6.17 1.33
C THR A 23 -4.14 6.27 2.09
N MET A 24 -3.60 7.49 2.15
CA MET A 24 -2.33 7.78 2.83
C MET A 24 -2.53 8.80 3.94
N VAL A 25 -1.90 8.56 5.10
CA VAL A 25 -1.86 9.48 6.24
C VAL A 25 -0.40 9.78 6.54
N GLY A 26 0.01 11.04 6.36
CA GLY A 26 1.38 11.49 6.69
C GLY A 26 2.50 10.77 5.91
N GLY A 27 2.21 10.22 4.73
CA GLY A 27 3.17 9.45 3.93
C GLY A 27 3.19 7.94 4.21
N LEU A 28 2.41 7.46 5.18
CA LEU A 28 2.15 6.03 5.35
C LEU A 28 0.83 5.62 4.68
N THR A 29 0.82 4.47 4.03
CA THR A 29 -0.44 3.87 3.56
C THR A 29 -1.24 3.34 4.74
N LEU A 30 -2.57 3.42 4.66
CA LEU A 30 -3.46 2.88 5.69
C LEU A 30 -3.20 1.38 5.94
N ALA A 31 -2.91 0.62 4.87
CA ALA A 31 -2.51 -0.78 4.96
C ALA A 31 -1.23 -0.98 5.80
N SER A 32 -0.20 -0.17 5.58
CA SER A 32 1.06 -0.26 6.33
C SER A 32 0.92 0.15 7.80
N LEU A 33 0.07 1.15 8.09
CA LEU A 33 -0.27 1.54 9.46
C LEU A 33 -1.00 0.40 10.17
N VAL A 34 -2.05 -0.13 9.55
CA VAL A 34 -2.82 -1.25 10.12
C VAL A 34 -1.89 -2.43 10.36
N LEU A 35 -1.02 -2.80 9.42
CA LEU A 35 -0.07 -3.91 9.61
C LEU A 35 0.91 -3.65 10.75
N SER A 36 1.46 -2.44 10.83
CA SER A 36 2.44 -2.04 11.85
C SER A 36 1.86 -1.94 13.25
N PHE A 37 0.55 -1.72 13.40
CA PHE A 37 -0.12 -1.79 14.71
C PHE A 37 -0.67 -3.19 15.00
N TYR A 38 -1.22 -3.87 13.99
CA TYR A 38 -1.88 -5.15 14.14
C TYR A 38 -0.91 -6.28 14.49
N ILE A 39 0.23 -6.38 13.79
CA ILE A 39 1.22 -7.44 14.07
C ILE A 39 1.76 -7.37 15.51
N PRO A 40 2.32 -6.23 15.97
CA PRO A 40 2.83 -6.14 17.33
C PRO A 40 1.70 -6.14 18.37
N GLY A 41 0.50 -5.63 18.05
CA GLY A 41 -0.67 -5.72 18.93
C GLY A 41 -1.10 -7.17 19.19
N MET A 42 -1.22 -7.97 18.14
CA MET A 42 -1.51 -9.41 18.25
C MET A 42 -0.37 -10.15 18.97
N ALA A 43 0.89 -9.83 18.67
CA ALA A 43 2.04 -10.42 19.35
C ALA A 43 2.08 -10.08 20.85
N ALA A 44 1.72 -8.85 21.23
CA ALA A 44 1.63 -8.42 22.63
C ALA A 44 0.55 -9.16 23.40
N MET A 45 -0.61 -9.41 22.78
CA MET A 45 -1.65 -10.25 23.38
C MET A 45 -1.19 -11.69 23.57
N ILE A 46 -0.52 -12.29 22.58
CA ILE A 46 -0.08 -13.69 22.64
C ILE A 46 1.01 -13.87 23.70
N VAL A 47 2.01 -12.97 23.73
CA VAL A 47 3.13 -13.03 24.67
C VAL A 47 2.70 -12.53 26.07
N ARG A 48 1.53 -11.88 26.18
CA ARG A 48 1.01 -11.26 27.41
C ARG A 48 2.04 -10.33 28.06
N SER A 49 2.82 -9.64 27.24
CA SER A 49 3.96 -8.82 27.65
C SER A 49 3.98 -7.51 26.86
N VAL A 50 4.46 -6.45 27.51
CA VAL A 50 4.64 -5.10 26.92
C VAL A 50 5.94 -4.96 26.12
N LEU A 51 6.84 -5.94 26.18
CA LEU A 51 8.06 -5.97 25.37
C LEU A 51 7.80 -5.81 23.86
N PRO A 52 6.83 -6.53 23.24
CA PRO A 52 6.47 -6.31 21.83
C PRO A 52 5.91 -4.91 21.53
N ALA A 53 5.46 -4.14 22.52
CA ALA A 53 5.06 -2.75 22.29
C ALA A 53 6.26 -1.86 21.91
N MET A 54 7.49 -2.20 22.35
CA MET A 54 8.72 -1.51 21.91
C MET A 54 9.04 -1.76 20.44
N ALA A 55 8.49 -2.80 19.81
CA ALA A 55 8.65 -3.06 18.38
C ALA A 55 7.78 -2.15 17.50
N ILE A 56 6.75 -1.51 18.07
CA ILE A 56 5.83 -0.60 17.35
C ILE A 56 6.56 0.55 16.65
N PRO A 57 7.40 1.37 17.32
CA PRO A 57 8.12 2.45 16.65
C PRO A 57 9.08 1.94 15.58
N PHE A 58 9.68 0.77 15.77
CA PHE A 58 10.59 0.17 14.80
C PHE A 58 9.85 -0.30 13.54
N LEU A 59 8.68 -0.93 13.70
CA LEU A 59 7.82 -1.35 12.59
C LEU A 59 7.22 -0.16 11.84
N LEU A 60 6.85 0.90 12.56
CA LEU A 60 6.42 2.17 11.95
C LEU A 60 7.55 2.81 11.14
N LEU A 61 8.77 2.83 11.67
CA LEU A 61 9.92 3.36 10.94
C LEU A 61 10.23 2.52 9.69
N ALA A 62 10.24 1.19 9.82
CA ALA A 62 10.49 0.29 8.70
C ALA A 62 9.43 0.43 7.60
N SER A 63 8.15 0.46 7.98
CA SER A 63 7.04 0.67 7.03
C SER A 63 7.07 2.06 6.39
N TYR A 64 7.48 3.09 7.13
CA TYR A 64 7.69 4.43 6.59
C TYR A 64 8.79 4.44 5.52
N LEU A 65 9.94 3.81 5.79
CA LEU A 65 11.04 3.70 4.81
C LEU A 65 10.62 2.93 3.55
N ILE A 66 9.81 1.89 3.71
CA ILE A 66 9.26 1.12 2.58
C ILE A 66 8.28 2.00 1.77
N CYS A 67 7.38 2.72 2.43
CA CYS A 67 6.44 3.63 1.78
C CYS A 67 7.14 4.79 1.06
N LEU A 68 8.30 5.23 1.55
CA LEU A 68 9.13 6.24 0.88
C LEU A 68 9.71 5.71 -0.45
N LYS A 69 9.99 4.41 -0.53
CA LYS A 69 10.52 3.75 -1.73
C LYS A 69 9.42 3.42 -2.73
N ASP A 70 8.31 2.84 -2.25
CA ASP A 70 7.19 2.39 -3.08
C ASP A 70 5.90 2.32 -2.25
N VAL A 71 4.93 3.16 -2.57
CA VAL A 71 3.63 3.23 -1.86
C VAL A 71 2.78 1.98 -2.09
N TYR A 72 2.85 1.37 -3.28
CA TYR A 72 1.95 0.28 -3.68
C TYR A 72 2.46 -1.11 -3.26
N LEU A 73 3.66 -1.19 -2.67
CA LEU A 73 4.31 -2.48 -2.39
C LEU A 73 3.47 -3.36 -1.45
N PHE A 74 2.86 -2.78 -0.42
CA PHE A 74 2.00 -3.51 0.52
C PHE A 74 0.71 -4.03 -0.12
N ASP A 75 0.09 -3.21 -0.97
CA ASP A 75 -1.15 -3.59 -1.66
C ASP A 75 -0.90 -4.72 -2.66
N ILE A 76 0.26 -4.69 -3.34
CA ILE A 76 0.69 -5.77 -4.23
C ILE A 76 1.04 -7.03 -3.46
N LEU A 77 1.64 -6.90 -2.28
CA LEU A 77 1.92 -8.04 -1.42
C LEU A 77 0.61 -8.72 -1.01
N ALA A 78 -0.40 -7.93 -0.61
CA ALA A 78 -1.73 -8.41 -0.27
C ALA A 78 -2.46 -9.03 -1.47
N ALA A 79 -2.37 -8.41 -2.64
CA ALA A 79 -2.90 -8.99 -3.87
C ALA A 79 -2.18 -10.29 -4.23
N ALA A 80 -0.85 -10.37 -4.02
CA ALA A 80 -0.06 -11.55 -4.28
C ALA A 80 -0.39 -12.71 -3.33
N THR A 81 -0.77 -12.45 -2.07
CA THR A 81 -1.24 -13.51 -1.17
C THR A 81 -2.63 -14.01 -1.54
N HIS A 82 -3.49 -13.15 -2.09
CA HIS A 82 -4.85 -13.51 -2.51
C HIS A 82 -4.92 -14.17 -3.90
N LEU A 83 -4.02 -13.81 -4.82
CA LEU A 83 -3.96 -14.44 -6.14
C LEU A 83 -3.46 -15.88 -6.04
N LYS A 84 -4.42 -16.82 -6.05
CA LYS A 84 -4.15 -18.24 -6.25
C LYS A 84 -3.37 -18.40 -7.55
N VAL A 85 -2.12 -18.88 -7.43
CA VAL A 85 -1.11 -19.07 -8.48
C VAL A 85 -1.75 -19.16 -9.87
N CYS A 86 -1.62 -18.10 -10.68
CA CYS A 86 -2.15 -18.14 -12.05
C CYS A 86 -1.45 -19.28 -12.80
N PRO A 87 -2.16 -20.37 -13.17
CA PRO A 87 -1.51 -21.56 -13.74
C PRO A 87 -0.81 -21.23 -15.06
N ASN A 88 -1.26 -20.19 -15.77
CA ASN A 88 -0.70 -19.77 -17.05
C ASN A 88 0.20 -18.52 -16.96
N LYS A 89 0.80 -18.23 -15.79
CA LYS A 89 1.70 -17.06 -15.60
C LYS A 89 2.86 -17.03 -16.60
N ARG A 90 3.28 -18.19 -17.13
CA ARG A 90 4.37 -18.30 -18.08
C ARG A 90 4.01 -17.78 -19.48
N PHE A 91 2.79 -18.02 -19.94
CA PHE A 91 2.31 -17.62 -21.26
C PHE A 91 1.94 -16.14 -21.31
N TRP A 92 1.24 -15.64 -20.29
CA TRP A 92 0.68 -14.28 -20.30
C TRP A 92 1.72 -13.19 -20.02
N ARG A 93 2.87 -13.52 -19.39
CA ARG A 93 3.93 -12.56 -19.02
C ARG A 93 3.41 -11.25 -18.38
N CYS A 94 2.25 -11.27 -17.72
CA CYS A 94 1.67 -10.11 -17.09
C CYS A 94 2.48 -9.71 -15.85
N ARG A 95 3.49 -8.87 -16.04
CA ARG A 95 4.08 -8.03 -14.98
C ARG A 95 3.76 -6.58 -15.34
N ARG A 96 2.60 -6.10 -14.89
CA ARG A 96 2.25 -4.67 -14.96
C ARG A 96 2.35 -4.03 -13.58
N TYR A 97 3.46 -4.30 -12.89
CA TYR A 97 3.92 -3.42 -11.83
C TYR A 97 5.25 -2.81 -12.28
N ALA A 98 5.19 -1.53 -12.61
CA ALA A 98 6.36 -0.69 -12.84
C ALA A 98 6.48 0.22 -11.61
N PRO A 99 7.42 -0.06 -10.69
CA PRO A 99 7.68 0.85 -9.58
C PRO A 99 8.11 2.21 -10.15
N ARG A 100 7.64 3.30 -9.53
CA ARG A 100 7.90 4.68 -9.97
C ARG A 100 8.84 5.37 -8.99
#